data_AF-A0A382BN37-F1
#
_entry.id   AF-A0A382BN37-F1
#
_cell.length_a   1.000
_cell.length_b   1.000
_cell.length_c   1.000
_cell.angle_alpha   90.00
_cell.angle_beta   90.00
_cell.angle_gamma   90.00
#
_symmetry.space_group_name_H-M   'P 1'
#
loop_
_entity.id
_entity.type
_entity.pdbx_description
1 polymer ?
#
loop_
_entity_poly.entity_id
_entity_poly.type
_entity_poly.pdbx_seq_one_letter_code
_entity_poly.pdbx_strand_id
1 'polypeptide(L)'
;MSFSSMWQAATRFIRLAVVSALSVTTSVSFAPSAVAQEGALPSIEEKTQNTDLMEGFFTLYWEDSSGSLYWEIDELGTEFLYQISMGSGLGSNPVGIDRGQLRGTHVLEPRRIGPRVLLMEPNYRFQARSDNPTEAQAVRDAFAPSVHWGFDIVAETEGRVLLDATGFFLRDARGVVEQIEQRNQGRFELDVSRSAIHLPATRSFPENTEVEAILTFTSSDPGGLVQGVAATGGAITLRQHHSFIRLPDDGYRTRTADPRVGVNGHTAYDYATAIDEDRRLRWAARHRLEKRNPGPGPSEPIEPIVYYVDPGTPEPIRSALIEGASWWNEAFEAAGFIDAFQVEVLPEGVDPQDVRYNMIHWTHRRTRG
;
A
#
# COMPACT_ATOMS: atom_id res chain seq x y z
N MET A 1 -78.69 -8.48 -56.49
CA MET A 1 -77.29 -8.87 -56.74
C MET A 1 -77.14 -10.36 -56.40
N SER A 2 -76.55 -11.11 -57.33
CA SER A 2 -76.31 -12.58 -57.45
C SER A 2 -76.23 -13.39 -56.14
N PHE A 3 -76.99 -14.47 -55.89
CA PHE A 3 -77.08 -15.86 -56.45
C PHE A 3 -76.00 -16.89 -56.03
N SER A 4 -76.50 -18.01 -55.47
CA SER A 4 -75.97 -19.40 -55.44
C SER A 4 -74.72 -19.67 -54.56
N SER A 5 -74.38 -20.87 -54.07
CA SER A 5 -74.93 -22.22 -53.93
C SER A 5 -73.87 -22.97 -53.07
N MET A 6 -74.24 -23.71 -52.01
CA MET A 6 -74.28 -25.17 -51.93
C MET A 6 -72.96 -25.93 -52.27
N TRP A 7 -72.51 -26.79 -51.33
CA TRP A 7 -71.66 -28.01 -51.42
C TRP A 7 -70.17 -28.02 -50.96
N GLN A 8 -69.94 -29.02 -50.08
CA GLN A 8 -68.82 -29.99 -50.01
C GLN A 8 -67.45 -29.66 -49.36
N ALA A 9 -67.21 -30.43 -48.29
CA ALA A 9 -66.04 -31.24 -47.94
C ALA A 9 -64.76 -31.13 -48.80
N ALA A 10 -63.59 -31.06 -48.12
CA ALA A 10 -62.49 -32.04 -48.21
C ALA A 10 -61.13 -31.47 -47.73
N THR A 11 -60.61 -32.09 -46.67
CA THR A 11 -59.21 -32.57 -46.51
C THR A 11 -57.99 -31.61 -46.46
N ARG A 12 -57.09 -31.96 -45.53
CA ARG A 12 -55.63 -31.67 -45.44
C ARG A 12 -55.29 -30.36 -44.68
N PHE A 13 -54.25 -30.25 -43.84
CA PHE A 13 -53.04 -31.03 -43.60
C PHE A 13 -52.67 -30.96 -42.10
N ILE A 14 -52.25 -32.09 -41.54
CA ILE A 14 -51.46 -32.14 -40.30
C ILE A 14 -50.06 -31.57 -40.61
N ARG A 15 -49.64 -30.54 -39.87
CA ARG A 15 -48.22 -30.20 -39.70
C ARG A 15 -47.91 -30.23 -38.21
N LEU A 16 -47.43 -31.38 -37.76
CA LEU A 16 -46.82 -31.55 -36.45
C LEU A 16 -45.37 -31.02 -36.59
N ALA A 17 -45.11 -29.83 -36.06
CA ALA A 17 -43.75 -29.32 -35.94
C ALA A 17 -43.09 -30.01 -34.74
N VAL A 18 -42.17 -30.93 -35.03
CA VAL A 18 -41.27 -31.53 -34.05
C VAL A 18 -40.24 -30.46 -33.68
N VAL A 19 -40.36 -29.90 -32.46
CA VAL A 19 -39.29 -29.10 -31.86
C VAL A 19 -38.29 -30.08 -31.27
N SER A 20 -37.22 -30.37 -32.02
CA SER A 20 -36.05 -31.06 -31.51
C SER A 20 -35.30 -30.13 -30.56
N ALA A 21 -35.43 -30.36 -29.26
CA ALA A 21 -34.59 -29.71 -28.26
C ALA A 21 -33.16 -30.24 -28.39
N LEU A 22 -32.26 -29.44 -28.99
CA LEU A 22 -30.82 -29.68 -28.94
C LEU A 22 -30.34 -29.33 -27.53
N SER A 23 -30.17 -30.35 -26.69
CA SER A 23 -29.43 -30.21 -25.43
C SER A 23 -27.94 -30.05 -25.76
N VAL A 24 -27.47 -28.81 -25.80
CA VAL A 24 -26.03 -28.52 -25.81
C VAL A 24 -25.49 -28.80 -24.42
N THR A 25 -24.98 -30.00 -24.20
CA THR A 25 -24.12 -30.31 -23.06
C THR A 25 -22.75 -29.67 -23.31
N THR A 26 -22.54 -28.48 -22.78
CA THR A 26 -21.20 -27.89 -22.64
C THR A 26 -20.42 -28.72 -21.64
N SER A 27 -19.67 -29.70 -22.14
CA SER A 27 -18.62 -30.37 -21.38
C SER A 27 -17.52 -29.36 -21.07
N VAL A 28 -17.53 -28.83 -19.85
CA VAL A 28 -16.41 -28.09 -19.27
C VAL A 28 -15.27 -29.08 -19.11
N SER A 29 -14.34 -29.09 -20.07
CA SER A 29 -13.07 -29.77 -19.91
C SER A 29 -12.27 -29.02 -18.84
N PHE A 30 -12.34 -29.50 -17.60
CA PHE A 30 -11.28 -29.22 -16.64
C PHE A 30 -10.01 -29.86 -17.19
N ALA A 31 -9.14 -29.04 -17.78
CA ALA A 31 -7.76 -29.43 -17.96
C ALA A 31 -7.22 -29.75 -16.55
N PRO A 32 -6.66 -30.95 -16.30
CA PRO A 32 -5.98 -31.19 -15.05
C PRO A 32 -4.82 -30.19 -14.99
N SER A 33 -4.90 -29.24 -14.06
CA SER A 33 -3.72 -28.49 -13.62
C SER A 33 -2.67 -29.55 -13.30
N ALA A 34 -1.52 -29.45 -13.97
CA ALA A 34 -0.40 -30.34 -13.73
C ALA A 34 -0.16 -30.35 -12.22
N VAL A 35 -0.35 -31.52 -11.61
CA VAL A 35 0.07 -31.78 -10.23
C VAL A 35 1.58 -31.55 -10.25
N ALA A 36 2.01 -30.42 -9.70
CA ALA A 36 3.41 -30.14 -9.50
C ALA A 36 3.97 -31.26 -8.63
N GLN A 37 5.00 -31.91 -9.16
CA GLN A 37 5.73 -32.97 -8.50
C GLN A 37 6.38 -32.39 -7.24
N GLU A 38 6.10 -33.01 -6.07
CA GLU A 38 6.76 -32.73 -4.79
C GLU A 38 8.28 -32.98 -4.90
N GLY A 39 9.00 -32.00 -5.44
CA GLY A 39 10.42 -31.83 -5.20
C GLY A 39 10.60 -31.00 -3.92
N ALA A 40 11.60 -31.35 -3.10
CA ALA A 40 12.05 -30.43 -2.07
C ALA A 40 12.40 -29.09 -2.74
N LEU A 41 11.99 -27.98 -2.11
CA LEU A 41 12.36 -26.64 -2.58
C LEU A 41 13.89 -26.52 -2.65
N PRO A 42 14.44 -25.82 -3.65
CA PRO A 42 15.87 -25.53 -3.69
C PRO A 42 16.26 -24.66 -2.48
N SER A 43 17.56 -24.59 -2.18
CA SER A 43 18.05 -23.63 -1.19
C SER A 43 17.95 -22.21 -1.74
N ILE A 44 17.86 -21.22 -0.84
CA ILE A 44 17.88 -19.80 -1.22
C ILE A 44 19.15 -19.49 -2.01
N GLU A 45 20.30 -19.98 -1.52
CA GLU A 45 21.61 -19.77 -2.14
C GLU A 45 21.71 -20.38 -3.53
N GLU A 46 21.04 -21.49 -3.81
CA GLU A 46 20.94 -22.07 -5.16
C GLU A 46 20.04 -21.21 -6.06
N LYS A 47 18.90 -20.76 -5.54
CA LYS A 47 17.92 -19.98 -6.32
C LYS A 47 18.42 -18.56 -6.66
N THR A 48 19.34 -18.00 -5.86
CA THR A 48 19.78 -16.60 -5.98
C THR A 48 21.18 -16.41 -6.58
N GLN A 49 21.84 -17.47 -7.06
CA GLN A 49 23.22 -17.39 -7.58
C GLN A 49 23.47 -16.33 -8.66
N ASN A 50 22.46 -16.05 -9.50
CA ASN A 50 22.54 -15.11 -10.61
C ASN A 50 21.63 -13.89 -10.40
N THR A 51 21.53 -13.44 -9.15
CA THR A 51 20.70 -12.29 -8.79
C THR A 51 21.53 -11.18 -8.16
N ASP A 52 21.07 -9.95 -8.31
CA ASP A 52 21.64 -8.80 -7.62
C ASP A 52 21.02 -8.72 -6.20
N LEU A 53 21.89 -8.85 -5.20
CA LEU A 53 21.52 -8.82 -3.79
C LEU A 53 21.34 -7.38 -3.28
N MET A 54 20.25 -7.13 -2.54
CA MET A 54 19.99 -5.87 -1.84
C MET A 54 19.72 -6.15 -0.36
N GLU A 55 20.74 -5.94 0.49
CA GLU A 55 20.66 -6.15 1.94
C GLU A 55 20.14 -4.91 2.68
N GLY A 56 19.33 -5.11 3.72
CA GLY A 56 18.84 -4.06 4.62
C GLY A 56 17.80 -4.64 5.59
N PHE A 57 16.70 -3.94 5.85
CA PHE A 57 15.65 -4.42 6.74
C PHE A 57 15.07 -5.76 6.25
N PHE A 58 14.60 -5.79 5.01
CA PHE A 58 14.38 -7.03 4.27
C PHE A 58 15.39 -7.17 3.15
N THR A 59 15.83 -8.41 2.93
CA THR A 59 16.70 -8.78 1.83
C THR A 59 15.89 -9.01 0.56
N LEU A 60 16.31 -8.38 -0.54
CA LEU A 60 15.75 -8.58 -1.86
C LEU A 60 16.80 -9.14 -2.83
N TYR A 61 16.32 -9.89 -3.81
CA TYR A 61 17.14 -10.44 -4.89
C TYR A 61 16.50 -10.10 -6.24
N TRP A 62 17.25 -9.41 -7.10
CA TRP A 62 16.79 -9.05 -8.44
C TRP A 62 17.36 -10.00 -9.50
N GLU A 63 16.50 -10.59 -10.33
CA GLU A 63 16.89 -11.43 -11.46
C GLU A 63 16.63 -10.71 -12.79
N ASP A 64 17.66 -10.07 -13.34
CA ASP A 64 17.55 -9.25 -14.56
C ASP A 64 17.00 -10.02 -15.76
N SER A 65 17.40 -11.28 -15.92
CA SER A 65 16.99 -12.10 -17.06
C SER A 65 15.48 -12.39 -17.12
N SER A 66 14.81 -12.41 -15.97
CA SER A 66 13.37 -12.67 -15.87
C SER A 66 12.56 -11.42 -15.50
N GLY A 67 13.22 -10.38 -15.00
CA GLY A 67 12.57 -9.21 -14.41
C GLY A 67 11.91 -9.52 -13.06
N SER A 68 12.32 -10.60 -12.39
CA SER A 68 11.72 -11.06 -11.13
C SER A 68 12.41 -10.42 -9.93
N LEU A 69 11.61 -10.03 -8.93
CA LEU A 69 12.08 -9.55 -7.64
C LEU A 69 11.67 -10.55 -6.56
N TYR A 70 12.66 -11.19 -5.96
CA TYR A 70 12.44 -12.10 -4.86
C TYR A 70 12.65 -11.38 -3.52
N TRP A 71 11.85 -11.77 -2.53
CA TRP A 71 11.88 -11.24 -1.17
C TRP A 71 12.17 -12.37 -0.19
N GLU A 72 13.27 -12.25 0.55
CA GLU A 72 13.59 -13.17 1.64
C GLU A 72 12.97 -12.71 2.95
N ILE A 73 12.33 -13.65 3.64
CA ILE A 73 11.84 -13.49 5.01
C ILE A 73 12.62 -14.46 5.89
N ASP A 74 13.43 -13.90 6.76
CA ASP A 74 14.25 -14.61 7.74
C ASP A 74 13.48 -14.91 9.03
N GLU A 75 12.55 -14.04 9.41
CA GLU A 75 11.69 -14.22 10.59
C GLU A 75 10.20 -14.10 10.23
N LEU A 76 9.50 -15.24 10.24
CA LEU A 76 8.04 -15.28 10.09
C LEU A 76 7.34 -14.86 11.38
N GLY A 77 6.15 -14.29 11.27
CA GLY A 77 5.35 -13.85 12.42
C GLY A 77 5.77 -12.52 13.04
N THR A 78 6.81 -11.87 12.49
CA THR A 78 7.23 -10.53 12.91
C THR A 78 6.45 -9.46 12.15
N GLU A 79 5.84 -8.54 12.88
CA GLU A 79 5.08 -7.43 12.30
C GLU A 79 6.00 -6.32 11.77
N PHE A 80 5.59 -5.70 10.67
CA PHE A 80 6.24 -4.53 10.10
C PHE A 80 5.20 -3.56 9.54
N LEU A 81 5.60 -2.30 9.33
CA LEU A 81 4.73 -1.30 8.73
C LEU A 81 4.89 -1.34 7.20
N TYR A 82 3.78 -1.46 6.47
CA TYR A 82 3.72 -1.30 5.03
C TYR A 82 3.06 0.03 4.68
N GLN A 83 3.80 0.89 3.98
CA GLN A 83 3.34 2.18 3.52
C GLN A 83 3.39 2.23 2.00
N ILE A 84 2.27 2.62 1.37
CA ILE A 84 2.23 2.90 -0.06
C ILE A 84 2.40 4.41 -0.27
N SER A 85 3.22 4.76 -1.26
CA SER A 85 3.37 6.14 -1.70
C SER A 85 3.45 6.22 -3.24
N MET A 86 3.62 7.44 -3.75
CA MET A 86 3.70 7.69 -5.19
C MET A 86 5.06 8.31 -5.54
N GLY A 87 5.90 7.58 -6.28
CA GLY A 87 7.16 8.10 -6.83
C GLY A 87 6.95 9.18 -7.91
N SER A 88 5.79 9.18 -8.56
CA SER A 88 5.35 10.20 -9.52
C SER A 88 3.87 10.55 -9.37
N GLY A 89 3.47 11.72 -9.86
CA GLY A 89 2.07 12.16 -9.88
C GLY A 89 1.50 12.26 -11.29
N LEU A 90 0.18 12.33 -11.39
CA LEU A 90 -0.56 12.62 -12.62
C LEU A 90 -0.51 14.11 -13.00
N GLY A 91 -0.22 14.99 -12.03
CA GLY A 91 -0.13 16.45 -12.25
C GLY A 91 -1.48 17.18 -12.31
N SER A 92 -2.57 16.51 -11.91
CA SER A 92 -3.92 17.08 -11.87
C SER A 92 -4.46 17.13 -10.43
N ASN A 93 -4.55 18.35 -9.87
CA ASN A 93 -5.05 18.56 -8.50
C ASN A 93 -6.46 17.97 -8.27
N PRO A 94 -7.46 18.16 -9.17
CA PRO A 94 -8.79 17.61 -8.93
C PRO A 94 -8.83 16.07 -9.00
N VAL A 95 -7.89 15.44 -9.71
CA VAL A 95 -7.76 13.97 -9.69
C VAL A 95 -7.05 13.52 -8.42
N GLY A 96 -6.02 14.25 -7.98
CA GLY A 96 -5.40 14.11 -6.66
C GLY A 96 -4.41 12.96 -6.53
N ILE A 97 -3.70 12.62 -7.62
CA ILE A 97 -2.61 11.65 -7.63
C ILE A 97 -1.31 12.44 -7.76
N ASP A 98 -0.65 12.64 -6.63
CA ASP A 98 0.50 13.51 -6.48
C ASP A 98 1.75 12.72 -6.14
N ARG A 99 2.92 13.21 -6.56
CA ARG A 99 4.22 12.66 -6.13
C ARG A 99 4.39 12.86 -4.63
N GLY A 100 4.99 11.87 -3.95
CA GLY A 100 5.19 11.88 -2.50
C GLY A 100 3.91 11.67 -1.68
N GLN A 101 2.76 11.46 -2.34
CA GLN A 101 1.50 11.27 -1.64
C GLN A 101 1.46 9.89 -0.97
N LEU A 102 1.34 9.89 0.36
CA LEU A 102 1.12 8.69 1.16
C LEU A 102 -0.37 8.28 1.13
N ARG A 103 -0.64 6.97 1.04
CA ARG A 103 -1.96 6.37 1.31
C ARG A 103 -1.75 4.89 1.61
N GLY A 104 -2.63 4.27 2.39
CA GLY A 104 -2.53 2.82 2.65
C GLY A 104 -1.35 2.51 3.56
N THR A 105 -1.54 2.79 4.84
CA THR A 105 -0.60 2.45 5.92
C THR A 105 -1.16 1.23 6.65
N HIS A 106 -0.40 0.14 6.69
CA HIS A 106 -0.85 -1.15 7.20
C HIS A 106 0.20 -1.75 8.14
N VAL A 107 -0.23 -2.42 9.21
CA VAL A 107 0.66 -3.30 9.98
C VAL A 107 0.48 -4.69 9.41
N LEU A 108 1.56 -5.26 8.87
CA LEU A 108 1.54 -6.55 8.19
C LEU A 108 2.42 -7.58 8.89
N GLU A 109 2.01 -8.84 8.80
CA GLU A 109 2.69 -9.98 9.40
C GLU A 109 2.75 -11.14 8.37
N PRO A 110 3.93 -11.68 8.04
CA PRO A 110 4.06 -12.81 7.15
C PRO A 110 3.77 -14.12 7.92
N ARG A 111 2.67 -14.79 7.59
CA ARG A 111 2.27 -16.06 8.21
C ARG A 111 2.33 -17.21 7.21
N ARG A 112 3.13 -18.24 7.52
CA ARG A 112 3.17 -19.47 6.71
C ARG A 112 1.92 -20.31 6.93
N ILE A 113 1.23 -20.64 5.83
CA ILE A 113 0.09 -21.56 5.79
C ILE A 113 0.37 -22.59 4.69
N GLY A 114 0.78 -23.79 5.09
CA GLY A 114 1.18 -24.84 4.15
C GLY A 114 2.37 -24.40 3.28
N PRO A 115 2.28 -24.49 1.94
CA PRO A 115 3.35 -24.11 1.02
C PRO A 115 3.41 -22.60 0.70
N ARG A 116 2.60 -21.78 1.39
CA ARG A 116 2.44 -20.35 1.09
C ARG A 116 2.74 -19.50 2.30
N VAL A 117 3.12 -18.25 2.05
CA VAL A 117 3.16 -17.18 3.06
C VAL A 117 2.03 -16.20 2.77
N LEU A 118 1.13 -16.03 3.72
CA LEU A 118 0.10 -15.00 3.65
C LEU A 118 0.60 -13.74 4.34
N LEU A 119 0.43 -12.60 3.68
CA LEU A 119 0.70 -11.31 4.28
C LEU A 119 -0.57 -10.81 4.96
N MET A 120 -0.63 -11.04 6.27
CA MET A 120 -1.79 -10.78 7.10
C MET A 120 -1.75 -9.34 7.62
N GLU A 121 -2.90 -8.68 7.69
CA GLU A 121 -3.11 -7.43 8.42
C GLU A 121 -4.01 -7.72 9.63
N PRO A 122 -3.48 -7.72 10.86
CA PRO A 122 -4.28 -7.79 12.07
C PRO A 122 -5.18 -6.55 12.20
N ASN A 123 -6.37 -6.75 12.80
CA ASN A 123 -7.32 -5.67 12.97
C ASN A 123 -7.15 -4.96 14.32
N TYR A 124 -6.21 -4.02 14.41
CA TYR A 124 -5.96 -3.24 15.62
C TYR A 124 -7.03 -2.17 15.93
N ARG A 125 -7.98 -1.94 15.00
CA ARG A 125 -9.06 -0.97 15.21
C ARG A 125 -10.05 -1.45 16.27
N PHE A 126 -10.22 -2.75 16.46
CA PHE A 126 -11.15 -3.31 17.43
C PHE A 126 -10.41 -4.31 18.31
N GLN A 127 -10.34 -4.02 19.60
CA GLN A 127 -9.53 -4.79 20.55
C GLN A 127 -10.23 -4.88 21.90
N ALA A 128 -9.74 -5.76 22.78
CA ALA A 128 -10.11 -5.77 24.19
C ALA A 128 -8.83 -5.73 25.03
N ARG A 129 -8.63 -4.64 25.78
CA ARG A 129 -7.51 -4.51 26.72
C ARG A 129 -7.95 -5.02 28.09
N SER A 130 -8.07 -6.33 28.18
CA SER A 130 -8.50 -7.06 29.37
C SER A 130 -7.42 -8.05 29.79
N ASP A 131 -7.32 -8.30 31.10
CA ASP A 131 -6.49 -9.38 31.64
C ASP A 131 -7.08 -10.78 31.35
N ASN A 132 -8.29 -10.85 30.78
CA ASN A 132 -8.92 -12.08 30.34
C ASN A 132 -8.52 -12.42 28.88
N PRO A 133 -7.64 -13.40 28.64
CA PRO A 133 -7.18 -13.75 27.30
C PRO A 133 -8.30 -14.30 26.40
N THR A 134 -9.33 -14.92 26.97
CA THR A 134 -10.48 -15.45 26.20
C THR A 134 -11.36 -14.32 25.68
N GLU A 135 -11.54 -13.26 26.47
CA GLU A 135 -12.26 -12.06 26.02
C GLU A 135 -11.49 -11.35 24.90
N ALA A 136 -10.17 -11.17 25.09
CA ALA A 136 -9.31 -10.61 24.05
C ALA A 136 -9.36 -11.42 22.76
N GLN A 137 -9.37 -12.75 22.85
CA GLN A 137 -9.51 -13.63 21.69
C GLN A 137 -10.90 -13.53 21.04
N ALA A 138 -11.98 -13.51 21.83
CA ALA A 138 -13.33 -13.40 21.31
C ALA A 138 -13.55 -12.11 20.51
N VAL A 139 -12.96 -10.99 20.95
CA VAL A 139 -12.99 -9.73 20.19
C VAL A 139 -12.15 -9.83 18.92
N ARG A 140 -10.94 -10.42 18.99
CA ARG A 140 -10.13 -10.66 17.77
C ARG A 140 -10.87 -11.51 16.74
N ASP A 141 -11.58 -12.55 17.16
CA ASP A 141 -12.35 -13.42 16.26
C ASP A 141 -13.62 -12.74 15.71
N ALA A 142 -14.17 -11.77 16.44
CA ALA A 142 -15.35 -11.02 16.03
C ALA A 142 -15.08 -9.95 14.96
N PHE A 143 -13.83 -9.52 14.79
CA PHE A 143 -13.44 -8.49 13.82
C PHE A 143 -12.41 -9.03 12.83
N ALA A 144 -12.83 -9.11 11.56
CA ALA A 144 -12.02 -9.74 10.52
C ALA A 144 -10.65 -9.05 10.33
N PRO A 145 -9.54 -9.83 10.27
CA PRO A 145 -8.29 -9.38 9.69
C PRO A 145 -8.37 -9.39 8.15
N SER A 146 -7.33 -8.86 7.49
CA SER A 146 -7.23 -8.91 6.02
C SER A 146 -6.02 -9.74 5.58
N VAL A 147 -6.13 -10.43 4.45
CA VAL A 147 -4.96 -10.98 3.73
C VAL A 147 -4.69 -10.04 2.56
N HIS A 148 -3.52 -9.41 2.54
CA HIS A 148 -3.11 -8.51 1.45
C HIS A 148 -2.59 -9.26 0.23
N TRP A 149 -1.90 -10.37 0.48
CA TRP A 149 -1.33 -11.20 -0.57
C TRP A 149 -1.02 -12.62 -0.07
N GLY A 150 -0.96 -13.57 -0.98
CA GLY A 150 -0.43 -14.91 -0.71
C GLY A 150 0.72 -15.21 -1.65
N PHE A 151 1.91 -15.41 -1.09
CA PHE A 151 3.12 -15.75 -1.82
C PHE A 151 3.31 -17.26 -1.88
N ASP A 152 3.83 -17.73 -3.00
CA ASP A 152 4.37 -19.08 -3.11
C ASP A 152 5.83 -19.04 -2.67
N ILE A 153 6.24 -20.04 -1.89
CA ILE A 153 7.63 -20.18 -1.46
C ILE A 153 8.41 -20.82 -2.62
N VAL A 154 9.44 -20.12 -3.11
CA VAL A 154 10.24 -20.57 -4.26
C VAL A 154 11.57 -21.20 -3.86
N ALA A 155 12.06 -20.94 -2.65
CA ALA A 155 13.23 -21.56 -2.04
C ALA A 155 13.18 -21.47 -0.51
N GLU A 156 13.90 -22.34 0.18
CA GLU A 156 13.96 -22.36 1.66
C GLU A 156 15.35 -22.79 2.14
N THR A 157 15.91 -22.06 3.10
CA THR A 157 17.18 -22.41 3.77
C THR A 157 17.04 -22.17 5.27
N GLU A 158 17.21 -23.22 6.08
CA GLU A 158 17.28 -23.10 7.56
C GLU A 158 16.12 -22.31 8.21
N GLY A 159 14.90 -22.44 7.66
CA GLY A 159 13.70 -21.74 8.16
C GLY A 159 13.45 -20.37 7.55
N ARG A 160 14.43 -19.79 6.83
CA ARG A 160 14.25 -18.61 5.98
C ARG A 160 13.54 -19.01 4.70
N VAL A 161 12.65 -18.17 4.21
CA VAL A 161 11.86 -18.44 2.99
C VAL A 161 12.09 -17.36 1.94
N LEU A 162 12.22 -17.78 0.68
CA LEU A 162 12.30 -16.89 -0.47
C LEU A 162 10.95 -16.88 -1.19
N LEU A 163 10.42 -15.69 -1.44
CA LEU A 163 9.13 -15.46 -2.06
C LEU A 163 9.33 -14.79 -3.43
N ASP A 164 8.59 -15.20 -4.46
CA ASP A 164 8.44 -14.36 -5.66
C ASP A 164 7.47 -13.23 -5.36
N ALA A 165 8.00 -12.01 -5.23
CA ALA A 165 7.24 -10.83 -4.86
C ALA A 165 6.93 -9.92 -6.06
N THR A 166 7.30 -10.32 -7.28
CA THR A 166 7.13 -9.49 -8.49
C THR A 166 5.68 -9.06 -8.68
N GLY A 167 4.75 -10.01 -8.64
CA GLY A 167 3.31 -9.72 -8.79
C GLY A 167 2.74 -8.87 -7.65
N PHE A 168 3.31 -8.99 -6.44
CA PHE A 168 2.91 -8.16 -5.30
C PHE A 168 3.21 -6.68 -5.59
N PHE A 169 4.41 -6.35 -6.07
CA PHE A 169 4.79 -4.96 -6.33
C PHE A 169 4.17 -4.39 -7.61
N LEU A 170 3.82 -5.24 -8.59
CA LEU A 170 3.22 -4.78 -9.84
C LEU A 170 1.71 -4.50 -9.77
N ARG A 171 1.07 -4.63 -8.60
CA ARG A 171 -0.38 -4.34 -8.46
C ARG A 171 -0.66 -2.84 -8.26
N ASP A 172 -1.89 -2.44 -8.56
CA ASP A 172 -2.43 -1.14 -8.12
C ASP A 172 -2.76 -1.14 -6.63
N ALA A 173 -1.73 -1.11 -5.77
CA ALA A 173 -1.89 -1.15 -4.32
C ALA A 173 -2.49 0.17 -3.79
N ARG A 174 -2.22 1.28 -4.48
CA ARG A 174 -2.68 2.62 -4.12
C ARG A 174 -4.15 2.86 -4.48
N GLY A 175 -4.74 2.08 -5.38
CA GLY A 175 -6.09 2.29 -5.89
C GLY A 175 -6.17 3.50 -6.84
N VAL A 176 -5.21 3.61 -7.76
CA VAL A 176 -5.18 4.61 -8.83
C VAL A 176 -6.41 4.49 -9.71
N VAL A 177 -6.77 3.28 -10.15
CA VAL A 177 -7.94 3.03 -11.01
C VAL A 177 -9.21 3.53 -10.33
N GLU A 178 -9.44 3.09 -9.09
CA GLU A 178 -10.61 3.48 -8.30
C GLU A 178 -10.67 5.00 -8.12
N GLN A 179 -9.54 5.64 -7.81
CA GLN A 179 -9.49 7.08 -7.62
C GLN A 179 -9.83 7.86 -8.89
N ILE A 180 -9.32 7.45 -10.05
CA ILE A 180 -9.61 8.10 -11.34
C ILE A 180 -11.10 7.98 -11.67
N GLU A 181 -11.67 6.79 -11.47
CA GLU A 181 -13.09 6.52 -11.70
C GLU A 181 -13.97 7.36 -10.77
N GLN A 182 -13.68 7.42 -9.47
CA GLN A 182 -14.40 8.26 -8.50
C GLN A 182 -14.35 9.77 -8.82
N ARG A 183 -13.37 10.20 -9.61
CA ARG A 183 -13.24 11.59 -10.09
C ARG A 183 -13.87 11.79 -11.47
N ASN A 184 -14.64 10.81 -11.96
CA ASN A 184 -15.31 10.80 -13.26
C ASN A 184 -14.32 11.03 -14.41
N GLN A 185 -13.10 10.48 -14.32
CA GLN A 185 -12.07 10.66 -15.34
C GLN A 185 -11.86 9.43 -16.23
N GLY A 186 -12.92 8.65 -16.43
CA GLY A 186 -12.90 7.41 -17.21
C GLY A 186 -12.59 6.19 -16.36
N ARG A 187 -12.78 5.02 -16.96
CA ARG A 187 -12.44 3.73 -16.35
C ARG A 187 -11.11 3.26 -16.89
N PHE A 188 -10.15 3.07 -16.00
CA PHE A 188 -8.82 2.58 -16.34
C PHE A 188 -8.65 1.13 -15.89
N GLU A 189 -7.73 0.42 -16.52
CA GLU A 189 -7.30 -0.92 -16.10
C GLU A 189 -5.77 -0.97 -16.09
N LEU A 190 -5.20 -1.72 -15.13
CA LEU A 190 -3.76 -1.93 -15.06
C LEU A 190 -3.31 -2.84 -16.21
N ASP A 191 -2.31 -2.39 -16.95
CA ASP A 191 -1.65 -3.13 -18.01
C ASP A 191 -0.29 -3.63 -17.52
N VAL A 192 -0.28 -4.86 -16.97
CA VAL A 192 0.93 -5.49 -16.43
C VAL A 192 2.00 -5.69 -17.51
N SER A 193 1.61 -5.86 -18.78
CA SER A 193 2.56 -6.05 -19.89
C SER A 193 3.41 -4.81 -20.18
N ARG A 194 2.96 -3.63 -19.72
CA ARG A 194 3.68 -2.35 -19.79
C ARG A 194 4.05 -1.83 -18.40
N SER A 195 4.21 -2.74 -17.44
CA SER A 195 4.58 -2.45 -16.06
C SER A 195 5.82 -3.26 -15.68
N ALA A 196 6.66 -2.69 -14.83
CA ALA A 196 7.92 -3.31 -14.42
C ALA A 196 8.41 -2.74 -13.08
N ILE A 197 9.27 -3.48 -12.39
CA ILE A 197 9.99 -2.96 -11.23
C ILE A 197 10.93 -1.84 -11.69
N HIS A 198 10.91 -0.73 -10.96
CA HIS A 198 11.77 0.42 -11.20
C HIS A 198 13.00 0.38 -10.30
N LEU A 199 13.97 -0.44 -10.71
CA LEU A 199 15.21 -0.66 -9.96
C LEU A 199 15.94 0.58 -9.45
N PRO A 200 16.03 1.72 -10.18
CA PRO A 200 16.73 2.91 -9.67
C PRO A 200 16.20 3.42 -8.32
N ALA A 201 14.93 3.17 -8.00
CA ALA A 201 14.29 3.52 -6.74
C ALA A 201 13.87 2.28 -5.92
N THR A 202 14.49 1.13 -6.16
CA THR A 202 14.34 -0.08 -5.37
C THR A 202 15.64 -0.36 -4.64
N ARG A 203 15.60 -0.40 -3.31
CA ARG A 203 16.77 -0.62 -2.44
C ARG A 203 16.36 -0.93 -1.02
N SER A 204 17.29 -1.44 -0.24
CA SER A 204 17.11 -1.68 1.18
C SER A 204 18.02 -0.77 2.02
N PHE A 205 17.50 -0.33 3.16
CA PHE A 205 18.16 0.47 4.21
C PHE A 205 18.08 -0.28 5.54
N PRO A 206 18.78 0.14 6.60
CA PRO A 206 18.72 -0.56 7.89
C PRO A 206 17.31 -0.67 8.51
N GLU A 207 16.49 0.37 8.35
CA GLU A 207 15.17 0.50 8.99
C GLU A 207 14.00 0.33 8.03
N ASN A 208 14.26 0.28 6.71
CA ASN A 208 13.22 0.11 5.71
C ASN A 208 13.74 -0.52 4.42
N THR A 209 12.86 -1.18 3.69
CA THR A 209 13.09 -1.71 2.34
C THR A 209 12.08 -1.07 1.40
N GLU A 210 12.59 -0.51 0.31
CA GLU A 210 11.83 0.26 -0.66
C GLU A 210 11.80 -0.44 -2.01
N VAL A 211 10.61 -0.56 -2.60
CA VAL A 211 10.41 -1.07 -3.95
C VAL A 211 9.52 -0.12 -4.73
N GLU A 212 10.00 0.35 -5.87
CA GLU A 212 9.19 1.16 -6.79
C GLU A 212 8.79 0.33 -8.00
N ALA A 213 7.53 0.49 -8.44
CA ALA A 213 7.03 -0.09 -9.68
C ALA A 213 6.60 1.01 -10.63
N ILE A 214 7.00 0.89 -11.90
CA ILE A 214 6.39 1.63 -13.00
C ILE A 214 5.14 0.85 -13.42
N LEU A 215 3.97 1.47 -13.26
CA LEU A 215 2.67 0.90 -13.58
C LEU A 215 2.00 1.69 -14.69
N THR A 216 1.56 0.99 -15.73
CA THR A 216 0.81 1.61 -16.84
C THR A 216 -0.66 1.23 -16.75
N PHE A 217 -1.53 2.23 -16.88
CA PHE A 217 -2.98 2.08 -16.84
C PHE A 217 -3.59 2.54 -18.17
N THR A 218 -4.52 1.76 -18.72
CA THR A 218 -5.18 2.06 -20.01
C THR A 218 -6.64 2.41 -19.86
N SER A 219 -7.13 3.25 -20.76
CA SER A 219 -8.56 3.49 -20.93
C SER A 219 -8.88 3.79 -22.39
N SER A 220 -10.03 3.31 -22.85
CA SER A 220 -10.61 3.71 -24.14
C SER A 220 -11.45 4.99 -24.05
N ASP A 221 -11.76 5.47 -22.85
CA ASP A 221 -12.57 6.67 -22.59
C ASP A 221 -11.95 7.53 -21.47
N PRO A 222 -10.75 8.10 -21.69
CA PRO A 222 -10.09 8.91 -20.68
C PRO A 222 -10.80 10.26 -20.50
N GLY A 223 -11.03 10.66 -19.24
CA GLY A 223 -11.65 11.94 -18.93
C GLY A 223 -10.77 13.15 -19.28
N GLY A 224 -11.41 14.31 -19.43
CA GLY A 224 -10.76 15.53 -19.91
C GLY A 224 -9.61 16.04 -19.03
N LEU A 225 -9.65 15.82 -17.71
CA LEU A 225 -8.54 16.22 -16.83
C LEU A 225 -7.31 15.35 -17.06
N VAL A 226 -7.50 14.05 -17.27
CA VAL A 226 -6.41 13.11 -17.59
C VAL A 226 -5.84 13.43 -18.96
N GLN A 227 -6.70 13.59 -19.97
CA GLN A 227 -6.27 13.99 -21.32
C GLN A 227 -5.49 15.31 -21.33
N GLY A 228 -5.86 16.25 -20.46
CA GLY A 228 -5.22 17.56 -20.38
C GLY A 228 -3.89 17.61 -19.63
N VAL A 229 -3.40 16.50 -19.06
CA VAL A 229 -2.11 16.44 -18.35
C VAL A 229 -1.22 15.29 -18.80
N ALA A 230 -1.80 14.15 -19.17
CA ALA A 230 -1.05 12.98 -19.62
C ALA A 230 -0.51 13.17 -21.03
N ALA A 231 0.67 12.60 -21.32
CA ALA A 231 1.23 12.58 -22.67
C ALA A 231 0.32 11.84 -23.67
N THR A 232 -0.37 10.79 -23.21
CA THR A 232 -1.43 10.09 -23.96
C THR A 232 -2.56 9.78 -22.99
N GLY A 233 -3.72 10.42 -23.17
CA GLY A 233 -4.82 10.30 -22.21
C GLY A 233 -5.28 8.86 -21.95
N GLY A 234 -5.31 8.02 -22.98
CA GLY A 234 -5.75 6.62 -22.88
C GLY A 234 -4.69 5.66 -22.33
N ALA A 235 -3.48 6.14 -22.01
CA ALA A 235 -2.42 5.34 -21.42
C ALA A 235 -1.56 6.20 -20.49
N ILE A 236 -1.79 6.09 -19.19
CA ILE A 236 -1.01 6.81 -18.17
C ILE A 236 -0.02 5.87 -17.50
N THR A 237 1.20 6.35 -17.27
CA THR A 237 2.24 5.58 -16.57
C THR A 237 2.64 6.34 -15.32
N LEU A 238 2.58 5.66 -14.17
CA LEU A 238 2.86 6.22 -12.86
C LEU A 238 3.82 5.32 -12.10
N ARG A 239 4.59 5.89 -11.18
CA ARG A 239 5.47 5.16 -10.28
C ARG A 239 4.81 5.06 -8.91
N GLN A 240 4.54 3.84 -8.48
CA GLN A 240 4.00 3.53 -7.16
C GLN A 240 5.12 2.96 -6.30
N HIS A 241 5.20 3.43 -5.07
CA HIS A 241 6.25 3.08 -4.13
C HIS A 241 5.70 2.22 -3.00
N HIS A 242 6.48 1.23 -2.59
CA HIS A 242 6.17 0.28 -1.54
C HIS A 242 7.29 0.31 -0.50
N SER A 243 6.94 0.76 0.70
CA SER A 243 7.86 0.89 1.82
C SER A 243 7.52 -0.14 2.89
N PHE A 244 8.47 -1.03 3.18
CA PHE A 244 8.42 -1.92 4.34
C PHE A 244 9.32 -1.35 5.42
N ILE A 245 8.77 -1.02 6.57
CA ILE A 245 9.44 -0.26 7.63
C ILE A 245 9.44 -1.10 8.90
N ARG A 246 10.60 -1.19 9.55
CA ARG A 246 10.76 -1.84 10.84
C ARG A 246 9.89 -1.14 11.90
N LEU A 247 9.23 -1.91 12.76
CA LEU A 247 8.54 -1.33 13.90
C LEU A 247 9.55 -0.76 14.93
N PRO A 248 9.21 0.38 15.58
CA PRO A 248 10.06 0.95 16.62
C PRO A 248 10.07 0.09 17.89
N ASP A 249 10.93 0.44 18.84
CA ASP A 249 10.96 -0.20 20.17
C ASP A 249 9.68 0.00 21.00
N ASP A 250 9.50 -0.84 22.02
CA ASP A 250 8.36 -0.81 22.96
C ASP A 250 8.38 0.37 23.95
N GLY A 251 9.38 1.26 23.87
CA GLY A 251 9.56 2.39 24.77
C GLY A 251 8.68 3.61 24.45
N TYR A 252 7.87 3.56 23.39
CA TYR A 252 7.01 4.69 23.03
C TYR A 252 5.86 4.88 24.03
N ARG A 253 5.80 6.06 24.64
CA ARG A 253 4.72 6.41 25.57
C ARG A 253 3.53 7.01 24.84
N THR A 254 2.44 6.25 24.72
CA THR A 254 1.20 6.72 24.08
C THR A 254 0.54 7.86 24.87
N ARG A 255 -0.23 8.70 24.16
CA ARG A 255 -1.00 9.80 24.75
C ARG A 255 -2.40 9.84 24.15
N THR A 256 -3.41 9.97 24.98
CA THR A 256 -4.80 10.16 24.54
C THR A 256 -4.97 11.54 23.90
N ALA A 257 -5.70 11.60 22.79
CA ALA A 257 -6.00 12.85 22.10
C ALA A 257 -6.96 13.70 22.94
N ASP A 258 -6.61 14.97 23.11
CA ASP A 258 -7.49 15.97 23.72
C ASP A 258 -8.29 16.66 22.60
N PRO A 259 -9.63 16.64 22.63
CA PRO A 259 -10.45 17.19 21.56
C PRO A 259 -10.29 18.72 21.38
N ARG A 260 -9.68 19.42 22.34
CA ARG A 260 -9.40 20.86 22.27
C ARG A 260 -8.13 21.18 21.49
N VAL A 261 -7.25 20.19 21.31
CA VAL A 261 -5.97 20.33 20.61
C VAL A 261 -6.12 19.57 19.31
N GLY A 262 -6.17 20.27 18.17
CA GLY A 262 -6.39 19.67 16.86
C GLY A 262 -5.25 18.75 16.43
N VAL A 263 -5.17 17.55 17.00
CA VAL A 263 -4.15 16.54 16.71
C VAL A 263 -4.78 15.38 15.95
N ASN A 264 -4.03 14.89 14.96
CA ASN A 264 -4.35 13.65 14.28
C ASN A 264 -3.91 12.47 15.14
N GLY A 265 -4.37 11.26 14.80
CA GLY A 265 -3.84 10.03 15.35
C GLY A 265 -4.79 8.86 15.15
N HIS A 266 -4.34 7.68 15.58
CA HIS A 266 -5.11 6.46 15.41
C HIS A 266 -6.34 6.48 16.33
N THR A 267 -7.43 5.84 15.88
CA THR A 267 -8.63 5.61 16.69
C THR A 267 -8.95 4.13 16.69
N ALA A 268 -9.05 3.53 17.87
CA ALA A 268 -9.53 2.17 18.07
C ALA A 268 -10.75 2.14 19.00
N TYR A 269 -11.28 0.94 19.19
CA TYR A 269 -12.42 0.64 20.04
C TYR A 269 -12.04 -0.47 20.99
N ASP A 270 -12.15 -0.20 22.29
CA ASP A 270 -11.88 -1.14 23.37
C ASP A 270 -13.17 -1.79 23.85
N TYR A 271 -13.33 -3.08 23.58
CA TYR A 271 -14.52 -3.86 23.93
C TYR A 271 -14.49 -4.40 25.36
N ALA A 272 -13.37 -4.25 26.06
CA ALA A 272 -13.27 -4.53 27.50
C ALA A 272 -13.78 -3.35 28.36
N THR A 273 -14.04 -2.19 27.75
CA THR A 273 -14.58 -1.01 28.43
C THR A 273 -16.01 -1.25 28.91
N ALA A 274 -16.35 -0.70 30.08
CA ALA A 274 -17.67 -0.84 30.70
C ALA A 274 -18.81 -0.33 29.79
N ILE A 275 -20.00 -0.90 29.95
CA ILE A 275 -21.14 -0.68 29.02
C ILE A 275 -21.63 0.78 28.98
N ASP A 276 -21.41 1.53 30.06
CA ASP A 276 -21.80 2.93 30.23
C ASP A 276 -20.67 3.92 29.89
N GLU A 277 -19.52 3.43 29.44
CA GLU A 277 -18.35 4.25 29.08
C GLU A 277 -18.14 4.34 27.55
N ASP A 278 -17.45 5.39 27.11
CA ASP A 278 -17.06 5.53 25.70
C ASP A 278 -15.90 4.60 25.36
N ARG A 279 -16.19 3.57 24.57
CA ARG A 279 -15.22 2.57 24.11
C ARG A 279 -14.17 3.11 23.15
N ARG A 280 -14.31 4.35 22.65
CA ARG A 280 -13.39 4.93 21.67
C ARG A 280 -12.08 5.35 22.33
N LEU A 281 -10.99 4.75 21.88
CA LEU A 281 -9.63 5.16 22.18
C LEU A 281 -9.12 6.05 21.06
N ARG A 282 -8.82 7.31 21.36
CA ARG A 282 -8.20 8.24 20.42
C ARG A 282 -6.80 8.55 20.90
N TRP A 283 -5.80 8.24 20.10
CA TRP A 283 -4.41 8.58 20.40
C TRP A 283 -3.99 9.85 19.67
N ALA A 284 -3.07 10.60 20.27
CA ALA A 284 -2.40 11.71 19.61
C ALA A 284 -1.17 11.20 18.86
N ALA A 285 -1.11 11.43 17.55
CA ALA A 285 0.12 11.26 16.77
C ALA A 285 1.10 12.38 17.16
N ARG A 286 2.30 11.99 17.57
CA ARG A 286 3.36 12.92 17.99
C ARG A 286 4.72 12.25 17.87
N HIS A 287 5.73 13.09 17.62
CA HIS A 287 7.13 12.70 17.75
C HIS A 287 7.45 12.26 19.18
N ARG A 288 8.34 11.27 19.30
CA ARG A 288 8.96 10.90 20.58
C ARG A 288 9.98 11.98 20.90
N LEU A 289 9.71 12.79 21.92
CA LEU A 289 10.59 13.88 22.33
C LEU A 289 10.84 13.81 23.83
N GLU A 290 12.11 13.67 24.19
CA GLU A 290 12.58 13.48 25.55
C GLU A 290 13.70 14.48 25.83
N LYS A 291 13.65 15.17 26.99
CA LYS A 291 14.70 16.11 27.38
C LYS A 291 15.96 15.32 27.75
N ARG A 292 17.11 15.77 27.27
CA ARG A 292 18.42 15.26 27.68
C ARG A 292 18.62 15.36 29.20
N ASN A 293 18.19 16.48 29.79
CA ASN A 293 18.17 16.68 31.23
C ASN A 293 16.71 16.77 31.72
N PRO A 294 16.14 15.70 32.30
CA PRO A 294 14.77 15.69 32.78
C PRO A 294 14.57 16.73 33.90
N GLY A 295 13.51 17.53 33.78
CA GLY A 295 13.18 18.55 34.79
C GLY A 295 12.29 19.68 34.26
N PRO A 296 11.93 20.63 35.14
CA PRO A 296 11.10 21.77 34.77
C PRO A 296 11.85 22.80 33.92
N GLY A 297 13.19 22.85 34.00
CA GLY A 297 14.00 23.79 33.25
C GLY A 297 14.08 23.46 31.74
N PRO A 298 14.46 24.42 30.89
CA PRO A 298 14.76 24.18 29.50
C PRO A 298 15.89 23.14 29.32
N SER A 299 15.78 22.30 28.30
CA SER A 299 16.82 21.32 27.94
C SER A 299 16.73 21.01 26.45
N GLU A 300 17.88 20.75 25.84
CA GLU A 300 17.95 20.11 24.53
C GLU A 300 17.27 18.72 24.57
N PRO A 301 16.74 18.24 23.43
CA PRO A 301 16.24 16.89 23.34
C PRO A 301 17.37 15.85 23.27
N ILE A 302 17.04 14.59 23.56
CA ILE A 302 17.93 13.46 23.27
C ILE A 302 18.12 13.34 21.76
N GLU A 303 17.01 13.39 21.02
CA GLU A 303 16.95 13.35 19.56
C GLU A 303 16.06 14.52 19.08
N PRO A 304 16.59 15.47 18.30
CA PRO A 304 15.81 16.56 17.74
C PRO A 304 14.92 16.06 16.59
N ILE A 305 13.81 16.77 16.35
CA ILE A 305 12.93 16.53 15.22
C ILE A 305 13.49 17.31 14.04
N VAL A 306 14.06 16.61 13.07
CA VAL A 306 14.59 17.23 11.85
C VAL A 306 13.68 16.86 10.66
N TYR A 307 13.21 17.89 9.95
CA TYR A 307 12.51 17.77 8.69
C TYR A 307 13.37 18.25 7.53
N TYR A 308 13.37 17.51 6.43
CA TYR A 308 14.17 17.78 5.24
C TYR A 308 13.30 18.20 4.07
N VAL A 309 13.55 19.39 3.54
CA VAL A 309 12.89 19.94 2.36
C VAL A 309 13.42 19.27 1.10
N ASP A 310 12.52 18.82 0.24
CA ASP A 310 12.84 18.23 -1.07
C ASP A 310 13.74 19.18 -1.88
N PRO A 311 14.94 18.72 -2.32
CA PRO A 311 15.87 19.54 -3.10
C PRO A 311 15.28 20.06 -4.42
N GLY A 312 14.25 19.38 -4.96
CA GLY A 312 13.50 19.79 -6.13
C GLY A 312 12.65 21.06 -5.93
N THR A 313 12.54 21.56 -4.70
CA THR A 313 11.87 22.83 -4.41
C THR A 313 12.66 24.00 -5.03
N PRO A 314 12.07 24.81 -5.92
CA PRO A 314 12.76 25.93 -6.53
C PRO A 314 12.86 27.14 -5.59
N GLU A 315 13.89 27.97 -5.79
CA GLU A 315 13.93 29.31 -5.17
C GLU A 315 12.90 30.25 -5.81
N PRO A 316 12.33 31.21 -5.07
CA PRO A 316 12.56 31.51 -3.63
C PRO A 316 11.71 30.66 -2.66
N ILE A 317 10.95 29.69 -3.18
CA ILE A 317 9.98 28.93 -2.37
C ILE A 317 10.70 28.06 -1.35
N ARG A 318 11.81 27.44 -1.72
CA ARG A 318 12.60 26.62 -0.80
C ARG A 318 13.04 27.40 0.44
N SER A 319 13.64 28.58 0.26
CA SER A 319 14.02 29.46 1.37
C SER A 319 12.83 29.81 2.26
N ALA A 320 11.69 30.16 1.66
CA ALA A 320 10.47 30.50 2.39
C ALA A 320 9.86 29.30 3.16
N LEU A 321 9.94 28.08 2.60
CA LEU A 321 9.49 26.86 3.28
C LEU A 321 10.34 26.55 4.50
N ILE A 322 11.67 26.62 4.37
CA ILE A 322 12.60 26.41 5.48
C ILE A 322 12.33 27.43 6.57
N GLU A 323 12.29 28.71 6.24
CA GLU A 323 12.02 29.79 7.20
C GLU A 323 10.69 29.58 7.92
N GLY A 324 9.59 29.45 7.16
CA GLY A 324 8.25 29.34 7.73
C GLY A 324 8.03 28.07 8.55
N ALA A 325 8.61 26.94 8.13
CA ALA A 325 8.53 25.70 8.91
C ALA A 325 9.41 25.75 10.17
N SER A 326 10.54 26.47 10.14
CA SER A 326 11.44 26.62 11.30
C SER A 326 10.81 27.38 12.47
N TRP A 327 9.77 28.20 12.23
CA TRP A 327 9.04 28.89 13.30
C TRP A 327 8.40 27.94 14.32
N TRP A 328 8.19 26.66 13.98
CA TRP A 328 7.74 25.67 14.95
C TRP A 328 8.71 25.51 16.12
N ASN A 329 10.01 25.75 15.93
CA ASN A 329 10.98 25.69 17.02
C ASN A 329 10.66 26.67 18.16
N GLU A 330 10.09 27.85 17.86
CA GLU A 330 9.65 28.80 18.89
C GLU A 330 8.60 28.19 19.85
N ALA A 331 7.69 27.36 19.31
CA ALA A 331 6.71 26.65 20.12
C ALA A 331 7.35 25.54 20.98
N PHE A 332 8.38 24.86 20.47
CA PHE A 332 9.15 23.88 21.24
C PHE A 332 9.99 24.54 22.34
N GLU A 333 10.60 25.70 22.06
CA GLU A 333 11.30 26.50 23.06
C GLU A 333 10.37 26.97 24.18
N ALA A 334 9.18 27.45 23.84
CA ALA A 334 8.14 27.80 24.80
C ALA A 334 7.68 26.59 25.63
N ALA A 335 7.72 25.38 25.06
CA ALA A 335 7.46 24.12 25.75
C ALA A 335 8.66 23.62 26.60
N GLY A 336 9.78 24.37 26.60
CA GLY A 336 10.97 24.09 27.38
C GLY A 336 11.96 23.13 26.70
N PHE A 337 11.87 22.96 25.37
CA PHE A 337 12.84 22.23 24.58
C PHE A 337 13.74 23.20 23.81
N ILE A 338 15.05 23.13 24.02
CA ILE A 338 16.01 23.97 23.31
C ILE A 338 16.31 23.30 21.96
N ASP A 339 16.14 24.04 20.86
CA ASP A 339 16.50 23.62 19.50
C ASP A 339 16.00 22.21 19.11
N ALA A 340 14.74 21.93 19.43
CA ALA A 340 14.17 20.59 19.23
C ALA A 340 13.49 20.38 17.87
N PHE A 341 13.27 21.44 17.10
CA PHE A 341 12.64 21.32 15.79
C PHE A 341 13.47 22.06 14.75
N GLN A 342 13.97 21.33 13.77
CA GLN A 342 14.90 21.82 12.77
C GLN A 342 14.35 21.53 11.38
N VAL A 343 14.62 22.43 10.44
CA VAL A 343 14.22 22.27 9.03
C VAL A 343 15.42 22.58 8.15
N GLU A 344 15.80 21.62 7.32
CA GLU A 344 16.99 21.69 6.49
C GLU A 344 16.68 21.26 5.06
N VAL A 345 17.60 21.46 4.13
CA VAL A 345 17.52 20.83 2.80
C VAL A 345 18.02 19.40 2.93
N LEU A 346 17.38 18.44 2.26
CA LEU A 346 17.90 17.07 2.21
C LEU A 346 19.37 17.07 1.72
N PRO A 347 20.32 16.47 2.45
CA PRO A 347 21.71 16.46 2.05
C PRO A 347 21.93 15.75 0.70
N GLU A 348 22.94 16.19 -0.04
CA GLU A 348 23.31 15.56 -1.32
C GLU A 348 23.68 14.08 -1.10
N GLY A 349 23.19 13.20 -1.98
CA GLY A 349 23.44 11.76 -1.92
C GLY A 349 22.58 10.99 -0.93
N VAL A 350 21.79 11.67 -0.07
CA VAL A 350 20.78 11.01 0.76
C VAL A 350 19.55 10.68 -0.08
N ASP A 351 19.04 9.47 0.07
CA ASP A 351 17.81 9.08 -0.59
C ASP A 351 16.59 9.58 0.19
N PRO A 352 15.64 10.29 -0.45
CA PRO A 352 14.44 10.79 0.21
C PRO A 352 13.47 9.70 0.67
N GLN A 353 13.72 8.42 0.37
CA GLN A 353 12.91 7.29 0.85
C GLN A 353 13.56 6.55 2.03
N ASP A 354 14.74 6.97 2.50
CA ASP A 354 15.29 6.47 3.76
C ASP A 354 14.45 6.97 4.94
N VAL A 355 13.80 6.07 5.68
CA VAL A 355 12.82 6.43 6.71
C VAL A 355 13.43 7.19 7.90
N ARG A 356 14.76 7.20 7.99
CA ARG A 356 15.51 7.97 9.00
C ARG A 356 15.44 9.49 8.75
N TYR A 357 14.92 9.92 7.60
CA TYR A 357 14.79 11.33 7.22
C TYR A 357 13.31 11.72 7.06
N ASN A 358 12.81 12.63 7.90
CA ASN A 358 11.44 13.13 7.76
C ASN A 358 11.34 14.10 6.58
N MET A 359 10.67 13.72 5.50
CA MET A 359 10.61 14.55 4.29
C MET A 359 9.45 15.56 4.27
N ILE A 360 9.74 16.77 3.78
CA ILE A 360 8.76 17.73 3.28
C ILE A 360 8.83 17.69 1.75
N HIS A 361 7.86 17.03 1.11
CA HIS A 361 7.83 16.87 -0.35
C HIS A 361 7.29 18.10 -1.08
N TRP A 362 7.97 18.47 -2.17
CA TRP A 362 7.52 19.47 -3.12
C TRP A 362 6.89 18.79 -4.34
N THR A 363 5.68 19.21 -4.72
CA THR A 363 4.93 18.59 -5.81
C THR A 363 4.54 19.60 -6.87
N HIS A 364 4.93 19.37 -8.11
CA HIS A 364 4.46 20.16 -9.24
C HIS A 364 3.10 19.68 -9.75
N ARG A 365 2.18 20.62 -9.99
CA ARG A 365 0.85 20.37 -10.59
C ARG A 365 0.57 21.34 -11.73
N ARG A 366 -0.38 21.00 -12.62
CA ARG A 366 -0.80 21.82 -13.77
C ARG A 366 -1.20 23.25 -13.39
N THR A 367 -1.85 23.43 -12.25
CA THR A 367 -2.30 24.74 -11.75
C THR A 367 -1.24 25.48 -10.93
N ARG A 368 0.00 24.97 -10.89
CA ARG A 368 1.17 25.32 -10.04
C ARG A 368 1.37 24.36 -8.86
N GLY A 369 2.65 24.09 -8.57
CA GLY A 369 3.14 23.31 -7.43
C GLY A 369 3.33 24.16 -6.20
#